data_AF-A0A9D6DRK7-F1
#
_entry.id   AF-A0A9D6DRK7-F1
#
_cell.length_a   1.000
_cell.length_b   1.000
_cell.length_c   1.000
_cell.angle_alpha   90.00
_cell.angle_beta   90.00
_cell.angle_gamma   90.00
#
_symmetry.space_group_name_H-M   'P 1'
#
loop_
_entity.id
_entity.type
_entity.pdbx_description
1 polymer ?
#
loop_
_entity_poly.entity_id
_entity_poly.type
_entity_poly.pdbx_seq_one_letter_code
_entity_poly.pdbx_strand_id
1 'polypeptide(L)'
;MKNNLRKIVCLLHYGIGFAWFGLFFLPASVWPDKVSFHFFLSVVIIGHQFVWGNFIKLRTGKFRPTCFLTTITQKLRGWAVSDPHNYNYSFTQEIFKNFGISIPQEAVKLIALGIFASVTVQYFFFR
;
A
#
# COMPACT_ATOMS: atom_id res chain seq x y z
N MET A 1 -14.06 21.22 4.01
CA MET A 1 -14.22 19.95 3.24
C MET A 1 -12.90 19.26 2.89
N LYS A 2 -11.92 19.93 2.26
CA LYS A 2 -10.63 19.30 1.86
C LYS A 2 -9.89 18.60 3.01
N ASN A 3 -9.93 19.17 4.22
CA ASN A 3 -9.30 18.56 5.40
C ASN A 3 -9.96 17.25 5.87
N ASN A 4 -11.29 17.14 5.80
CA ASN A 4 -11.99 15.92 6.22
C ASN A 4 -11.74 14.79 5.22
N LEU A 5 -11.81 15.10 3.92
CA LEU A 5 -11.54 14.12 2.87
C LEU A 5 -10.09 13.60 2.93
N ARG A 6 -9.11 14.48 3.16
CA ARG A 6 -7.71 14.07 3.36
C ARG A 6 -7.57 13.11 4.54
N LYS A 7 -8.21 13.41 5.68
CA LYS A 7 -8.20 12.53 6.86
C LYS A 7 -8.80 11.15 6.53
N ILE A 8 -9.92 11.11 5.82
CA ILE A 8 -10.55 9.85 5.40
C ILE A 8 -9.62 9.04 4.50
N VAL A 9 -8.99 9.65 3.49
CA VAL A 9 -8.08 8.94 2.58
C VAL A 9 -6.83 8.43 3.33
N CYS A 10 -6.32 9.19 4.30
CA CYS A 10 -5.28 8.71 5.21
C CYS A 10 -5.75 7.51 6.03
N LEU A 11 -6.92 7.59 6.67
CA LEU A 11 -7.49 6.50 7.47
C LEU A 11 -7.73 5.24 6.64
N LEU A 12 -8.14 5.37 5.38
CA LEU A 12 -8.32 4.24 4.48
C LEU A 12 -7.00 3.52 4.18
N HIS A 13 -5.93 4.24 3.84
CA HIS A 13 -4.62 3.59 3.68
C HIS A 13 -4.17 2.91 4.97
N TYR A 14 -4.41 3.57 6.10
CA TYR A 14 -4.06 3.05 7.42
C TYR A 14 -4.80 1.76 7.72
N GLY A 15 -6.12 1.74 7.52
CA GLY A 15 -6.98 0.58 7.73
C GLY A 15 -6.60 -0.58 6.80
N ILE A 16 -6.33 -0.31 5.52
CA ILE A 16 -5.89 -1.33 4.57
C ILE A 16 -4.52 -1.90 5.00
N GLY A 17 -3.54 -1.05 5.31
CA GLY A 17 -2.22 -1.49 5.74
C GLY A 17 -2.23 -2.27 7.06
N PHE A 18 -3.01 -1.80 8.04
CA PHE A 18 -3.18 -2.46 9.32
C PHE A 18 -3.91 -3.80 9.18
N ALA A 19 -4.99 -3.87 8.39
CA ALA A 19 -5.67 -5.13 8.11
C ALA A 19 -4.74 -6.12 7.39
N TRP A 20 -4.00 -5.63 6.39
CA TRP A 20 -3.05 -6.44 5.65
C TRP A 20 -1.98 -7.05 6.57
N PHE A 21 -1.33 -6.23 7.40
CA PHE A 21 -0.32 -6.72 8.35
C PHE A 21 -0.94 -7.56 9.49
N GLY A 22 -2.11 -7.17 9.99
CA GLY A 22 -2.81 -7.81 11.10
C GLY A 22 -3.19 -9.27 10.82
N LEU A 23 -3.45 -9.63 9.56
CA LEU A 23 -3.80 -11.01 9.16
C LEU A 23 -2.69 -12.05 9.45
N PHE A 24 -1.44 -11.62 9.66
CA PHE A 24 -0.38 -12.52 10.14
C PHE A 24 -0.65 -13.03 11.55
N PHE A 25 -1.27 -12.22 12.41
CA PHE A 25 -1.47 -12.51 13.82
C PHE A 25 -2.79 -13.20 14.12
N LEU A 26 -3.75 -13.16 13.19
CA LEU A 26 -5.01 -13.87 13.34
C LEU A 26 -4.79 -15.37 13.09
N PRO A 27 -5.02 -16.30 14.03
CA PRO A 27 -4.80 -17.72 13.78
C PRO A 27 -5.83 -18.30 12.81
N ALA A 28 -5.44 -19.32 12.03
CA ALA A 28 -6.33 -19.98 11.07
C ALA A 28 -7.50 -20.72 11.77
N SER A 29 -7.34 -21.08 13.04
CA SER A 29 -8.42 -21.65 13.86
C SER A 29 -9.60 -20.69 14.06
N VAL A 30 -9.35 -19.37 14.03
CA VAL A 30 -10.40 -18.34 14.16
C VAL A 30 -11.00 -18.01 12.80
N TRP A 31 -10.21 -18.03 11.73
CA TRP A 31 -10.68 -17.80 10.36
C TRP A 31 -9.96 -18.76 9.38
N PRO A 32 -10.60 -19.89 9.04
CA PRO A 32 -10.00 -20.92 8.18
C PRO A 32 -9.57 -20.40 6.81
N ASP A 33 -10.38 -19.53 6.20
CA ASP A 33 -10.09 -18.95 4.88
C ASP A 33 -9.08 -17.79 4.90
N LYS A 34 -8.52 -17.44 6.07
CA LYS A 34 -7.63 -16.27 6.18
C LYS A 34 -6.46 -16.32 5.21
N VAL A 35 -5.90 -17.50 4.94
CA VAL A 35 -4.72 -17.65 4.08
C VAL A 35 -5.07 -17.26 2.65
N SER A 36 -6.19 -17.79 2.16
CA SER A 36 -6.76 -17.45 0.85
C SER A 36 -7.06 -15.96 0.77
N PHE A 37 -7.76 -15.43 1.77
CA PHE A 37 -8.12 -14.02 1.82
C PHE A 37 -6.88 -13.12 1.81
N HIS A 38 -5.88 -13.43 2.64
CA HIS A 38 -4.65 -12.64 2.77
C HIS A 38 -3.83 -12.67 1.47
N PHE A 39 -3.76 -13.81 0.79
CA PHE A 39 -3.14 -13.92 -0.52
C PHE A 39 -3.83 -13.03 -1.56
N PHE A 40 -5.15 -13.17 -1.76
CA PHE A 40 -5.88 -12.36 -2.74
C PHE A 40 -5.89 -10.87 -2.40
N LEU A 41 -5.97 -10.51 -1.12
CA LEU A 41 -5.80 -9.13 -0.66
C LEU A 41 -4.43 -8.58 -1.07
N SER A 42 -3.36 -9.37 -0.90
CA SER A 42 -2.00 -8.95 -1.29
C SER A 42 -1.87 -8.78 -2.80
N VAL A 43 -2.47 -9.69 -3.58
CA VAL A 43 -2.56 -9.57 -5.05
C VAL A 43 -3.26 -8.27 -5.44
N VAL A 44 -4.38 -7.92 -4.80
CA VAL A 44 -5.09 -6.65 -5.07
C VAL A 44 -4.26 -5.45 -4.65
N ILE A 45 -3.65 -5.46 -3.47
CA ILE A 45 -2.82 -4.36 -2.94
C ILE A 45 -1.62 -4.08 -3.85
N ILE A 46 -0.99 -5.11 -4.40
CA ILE A 46 0.18 -4.93 -5.27
C ILE A 46 -0.29 -4.69 -6.71
N GLY A 47 -1.17 -5.52 -7.23
CA GLY A 47 -1.68 -5.46 -8.60
C GLY A 47 -2.27 -4.10 -8.95
N HIS A 48 -3.09 -3.51 -8.08
CA HIS A 48 -3.66 -2.19 -8.36
C HIS A 48 -2.58 -1.10 -8.46
N GLN A 49 -1.45 -1.21 -7.74
CA GLN A 49 -0.36 -0.24 -7.82
C GLN A 49 0.38 -0.31 -9.16
N PHE A 50 0.52 -1.52 -9.72
CA PHE A 50 1.08 -1.72 -11.06
C PHE A 50 0.11 -1.24 -12.13
N VAL A 51 -1.18 -1.57 -12.02
CA VAL A 51 -2.22 -1.10 -12.94
C VAL A 51 -2.27 0.44 -12.94
N TRP A 52 -2.36 1.05 -11.75
CA TRP A 52 -2.39 2.50 -11.62
C TRP A 52 -1.08 3.16 -12.05
N GLY A 53 0.06 2.56 -11.73
CA GLY A 53 1.37 3.02 -12.20
C GLY A 53 1.50 3.08 -13.73
N ASN A 54 0.82 2.19 -14.45
CA ASN A 54 0.72 2.27 -15.92
C ASN A 54 -0.12 3.45 -16.39
N PHE A 55 -1.27 3.72 -15.76
CA PHE A 55 -2.06 4.92 -16.06
C PHE A 55 -1.27 6.21 -15.79
N ILE A 56 -0.49 6.23 -14.71
CA ILE A 56 0.40 7.33 -14.39
C ILE A 56 1.51 7.49 -15.44
N LYS A 57 2.08 6.39 -15.95
CA LYS A 57 3.09 6.43 -17.01
C LYS A 57 2.58 7.17 -18.24
N LEU A 58 1.32 6.98 -18.63
CA LEU A 58 0.70 7.68 -19.76
C LEU A 58 0.69 9.22 -19.58
N ARG A 59 0.74 9.72 -18.34
CA ARG A 59 0.72 11.14 -18.01
C ARG A 59 2.11 11.73 -17.72
N THR A 60 3.06 10.90 -17.29
CA THR A 60 4.36 11.35 -16.76
C THR A 60 5.55 10.83 -17.56
N GLY A 61 5.34 9.92 -18.50
CA GLY A 61 6.38 9.22 -19.26
C GLY A 61 7.16 8.18 -18.43
N LYS A 62 6.95 8.07 -17.11
CA LYS A 62 7.71 7.18 -16.22
C LYS A 62 6.77 6.25 -15.47
N PHE A 63 7.07 4.95 -15.52
CA PHE A 63 6.36 3.96 -14.73
C PHE A 63 6.81 4.05 -13.27
N ARG A 64 5.85 4.16 -12.36
CA ARG A 64 6.09 4.16 -10.91
C ARG A 64 4.94 3.42 -10.21
N PRO A 65 5.18 2.27 -9.55
CA PRO A 65 4.14 1.60 -8.77
C PRO A 65 3.57 2.58 -7.74
N THR A 66 2.28 2.88 -7.85
CA THR A 66 1.66 3.96 -7.07
C THR A 66 0.27 3.53 -6.64
N CYS A 67 -0.03 3.63 -5.34
CA CYS A 67 -1.38 3.42 -4.86
C CYS A 67 -2.33 4.53 -5.36
N PHE A 68 -3.51 4.16 -5.83
CA PHE A 68 -4.54 5.09 -6.27
C PHE A 68 -4.88 6.13 -5.19
N LEU A 69 -5.02 5.68 -3.95
CA LEU A 69 -5.31 6.56 -2.82
C LEU A 69 -4.17 7.57 -2.58
N THR A 70 -2.91 7.20 -2.86
CA THR A 70 -1.77 8.13 -2.75
C THR A 70 -1.91 9.27 -3.76
N THR A 71 -2.33 8.97 -5.00
CA THR A 71 -2.63 10.01 -6.01
C THR A 71 -3.78 10.92 -5.58
N ILE A 72 -4.83 10.39 -4.95
CA ILE A 72 -5.91 11.21 -4.38
C ILE A 72 -5.35 12.15 -3.30
N THR A 73 -4.57 11.63 -2.35
CA THR A 73 -3.97 12.44 -1.28
C THR A 73 -3.13 13.58 -1.83
N GLN A 74 -2.37 13.33 -2.90
CA GLN A 74 -1.52 14.34 -3.55
C GLN A 74 -2.35 15.43 -4.23
N LYS A 75 -3.39 15.04 -4.95
CA LYS A 75 -4.34 16.00 -5.55
C LYS A 75 -5.00 16.87 -4.47
N LEU A 76 -5.32 16.30 -3.31
CA LEU A 76 -5.85 17.05 -2.16
C LEU A 76 -4.81 18.00 -1.53
N ARG A 77 -3.51 17.72 -1.68
CA ARG A 77 -2.40 18.62 -1.28
C ARG A 77 -2.09 19.70 -2.33
N GLY A 78 -2.77 19.68 -3.48
CA GLY A 78 -2.59 20.67 -4.56
C GLY A 78 -1.47 20.33 -5.54
N TRP A 79 -0.89 19.13 -5.46
CA TRP A 79 0.16 18.70 -6.37
C TRP A 79 -0.42 18.18 -7.68
N ALA A 80 0.21 18.54 -8.80
CA ALA A 80 -0.09 17.97 -10.10
C ALA A 80 0.33 16.50 -10.11
N VAL A 81 -0.38 15.64 -10.84
CA VAL A 81 -0.03 14.20 -10.92
C VAL A 81 1.41 14.01 -11.41
N SER A 82 1.87 14.83 -12.35
CA SER A 82 3.23 14.77 -12.90
C SER A 82 4.34 15.20 -11.96
N ASP A 83 4.02 15.75 -10.78
CA ASP A 83 5.03 16.24 -9.85
C ASP A 83 5.92 15.08 -9.36
N PRO A 84 7.26 15.15 -9.52
CA PRO A 84 8.17 14.12 -9.05
C PRO A 84 8.06 13.83 -7.54
N HIS A 85 7.70 14.82 -6.72
CA HIS A 85 7.51 14.67 -5.27
C HIS A 85 6.44 13.63 -4.93
N ASN A 86 5.50 13.38 -5.86
CA ASN A 86 4.45 12.38 -5.67
C ASN A 86 4.98 10.95 -5.53
N TYR A 87 6.17 10.67 -6.03
CA TYR A 87 6.60 9.28 -6.16
C TYR A 87 7.85 8.94 -5.36
N ASN A 88 8.48 9.98 -4.80
CA ASN A 88 9.51 9.85 -3.78
C ASN A 88 8.89 9.86 -2.37
N TYR A 89 7.57 9.97 -2.29
CA TYR A 89 6.81 9.97 -1.05
C TYR A 89 6.14 8.61 -0.83
N SER A 90 6.45 7.96 0.29
CA SER A 90 5.75 6.75 0.72
C SER A 90 4.81 7.08 1.87
N PHE A 91 3.53 6.71 1.73
CA PHE A 91 2.57 6.86 2.82
C PHE A 91 2.98 6.04 4.04
N THR A 92 3.49 4.82 3.83
CA THR A 92 4.05 3.99 4.91
C THR A 92 5.21 4.70 5.62
N GLN A 93 6.06 5.41 4.89
CA GLN A 93 7.13 6.22 5.50
C GLN A 93 6.58 7.40 6.32
N GLU A 94 5.53 8.08 5.85
CA GLU A 94 4.81 9.10 6.63
C GLU A 94 4.28 8.51 7.94
N ILE A 95 3.71 7.31 7.89
CA ILE A 95 3.21 6.60 9.07
C ILE A 95 4.35 6.35 10.05
N PHE A 96 5.41 5.64 9.65
CA PHE A 96 6.52 5.32 10.55
C PHE A 96 7.16 6.57 11.13
N LYS A 97 7.29 7.64 10.34
CA LYS A 97 7.81 8.92 10.81
C LYS A 97 6.97 9.53 11.92
N ASN A 98 5.64 9.36 11.89
CA ASN A 98 4.75 9.83 12.96
C ASN A 98 4.96 9.06 14.29
N PHE A 99 5.54 7.85 14.25
CA PHE A 99 5.97 7.10 15.44
C PHE A 99 7.45 7.34 15.79
N GLY A 100 8.10 8.33 15.16
CA GLY A 100 9.52 8.62 15.39
C GLY A 100 10.48 7.67 14.67
N ILE A 101 9.99 6.81 13.77
CA ILE A 101 10.81 5.82 13.06
C ILE A 101 11.06 6.32 11.64
N SER A 102 12.33 6.57 11.30
CA SER A 102 12.72 6.91 9.92
C SER A 102 13.11 5.64 9.17
N ILE A 103 12.28 5.24 8.20
CA ILE A 103 12.55 4.07 7.35
C ILE A 103 12.84 4.55 5.92
N PRO A 104 13.92 4.07 5.28
CA PRO A 104 14.18 4.40 3.88
C PRO A 104 13.11 3.80 2.97
N GLN A 105 12.80 4.47 1.86
CA GLN A 105 11.74 4.04 0.93
C GLN A 105 11.98 2.62 0.39
N GLU A 106 13.25 2.23 0.18
CA GLU A 106 13.60 0.88 -0.27
C GLU A 106 13.25 -0.20 0.76
N ALA A 107 13.40 0.07 2.05
CA ALA A 107 12.99 -0.87 3.09
C ALA A 107 11.47 -1.08 3.11
N VAL A 108 10.67 -0.04 2.84
CA VAL A 108 9.21 -0.20 2.70
C VAL A 108 8.86 -1.14 1.54
N LYS A 109 9.54 -1.01 0.40
CA LYS A 109 9.32 -1.90 -0.75
C LYS A 109 9.73 -3.34 -0.43
N LEU A 110 10.86 -3.54 0.25
CA LEU A 110 11.32 -4.85 0.67
C LEU A 110 10.35 -5.51 1.66
N ILE A 111 9.80 -4.76 2.61
CA ILE A 111 8.76 -5.26 3.52
C ILE A 111 7.53 -5.70 2.74
N ALA A 112 7.03 -4.87 1.80
CA ALA A 112 5.87 -5.22 0.99
C ALA A 112 6.11 -6.47 0.13
N LEU A 113 7.31 -6.60 -0.45
CA LEU A 113 7.71 -7.78 -1.21
C LEU A 113 7.81 -9.03 -0.32
N GLY A 114 8.40 -8.88 0.88
CA GLY A 114 8.51 -9.96 1.86
C GLY A 114 7.16 -10.45 2.35
N ILE A 115 6.21 -9.54 2.62
CA ILE A 115 4.83 -9.88 2.94
C ILE A 115 4.22 -10.68 1.79
N PHE A 116 4.33 -10.19 0.56
CA PHE A 116 3.76 -10.85 -0.61
C PHE A 116 4.34 -12.25 -0.85
N ALA A 117 5.66 -12.39 -0.76
CA ALA A 117 6.33 -13.68 -0.90
C ALA A 117 5.87 -14.66 0.19
N SER A 118 5.78 -14.19 1.44
CA SER A 118 5.35 -15.00 2.58
C SER A 118 3.92 -15.51 2.42
N VAL A 119 2.97 -14.65 2.05
CA VAL A 119 1.57 -15.08 1.84
C VAL A 119 1.40 -15.95 0.61
N THR A 120 2.24 -15.77 -0.41
CA THR A 120 2.25 -16.61 -1.61
C THR A 120 2.70 -18.02 -1.26
N VAL A 121 3.81 -18.14 -0.52
CA VAL A 121 4.29 -19.42 -0.03
C VAL A 121 3.24 -20.07 0.88
N GLN A 122 2.64 -19.30 1.79
CA GLN A 122 1.58 -19.81 2.67
C GLN A 122 0.40 -20.38 1.88
N TYR A 123 -0.05 -19.68 0.84
CA TYR A 123 -1.20 -20.08 0.04
C TYR A 123 -0.96 -21.35 -0.80
N PHE A 124 0.24 -21.51 -1.37
CA PHE A 124 0.53 -22.64 -2.26
C PHE A 124 1.08 -23.88 -1.52
N PHE A 125 1.68 -23.72 -0.34
CA PHE A 125 2.39 -24.83 0.34
C PHE A 125 1.90 -25.15 1.76
N PHE A 126 1.17 -24.24 2.42
CA PHE A 126 0.79 -24.38 3.84
C PHE A 126 -0.70 -24.14 4.09
N ARG A 127 -1.53 -24.37 3.06
CA ARG A 127 -2.98 -24.19 3.11
C ARG A 127 -3.66 -25.35 3.84
#